data_AF-A0A1M3LK45-F1
#
_entry.id   AF-A0A1M3LK45-F1
#
_cell.length_a   1.000
_cell.length_b   1.000
_cell.length_c   1.000
_cell.angle_alpha   90.00
_cell.angle_beta   90.00
_cell.angle_gamma   90.00
#
_symmetry.space_group_name_H-M   'P 1'
#
loop_
_entity.id
_entity.type
_entity.pdbx_description
1 polymer ?
#
loop_
_entity_poly.entity_id
_entity_poly.type
_entity_poly.pdbx_seq_one_letter_code
_entity_poly.pdbx_strand_id
1 'polypeptide(L)'
;MAASPDLLVWIDCEMTGLDLERDELIEVAVVITDYELNAVDPGFQIVIAPSAGALDGMAEYVRDMHTASGLLEDLAAAVDLAEAERQVLDYIVRFVPAAGTAPLAGNTIGTDRAFLGRYMPRVDAHLHYRSVDVSSIKELSKRWYPRVFFHAPVKHGGHRALADIRESIRELEYYRRAVFVAPPGPSSEEAQQVADAVTTAYTGRL
;
A
#
# COMPACT_ATOMS: atom_id res chain seq x y z
N MET A 1 16.20 21.57 -13.94
CA MET A 1 15.40 20.33 -14.03
C MET A 1 14.24 20.51 -13.08
N ALA A 2 12.99 20.46 -13.55
CA ALA A 2 11.86 20.42 -12.63
C ALA A 2 12.08 19.19 -11.74
N ALA A 3 12.02 19.35 -10.41
CA ALA A 3 12.00 18.21 -9.52
C ALA A 3 10.88 17.29 -10.01
N SER A 4 11.18 16.01 -10.28
CA SER A 4 10.13 15.03 -10.48
C SER A 4 9.17 15.20 -9.30
N PRO A 5 7.85 15.34 -9.53
CA PRO A 5 6.92 15.45 -8.41
C PRO A 5 7.15 14.27 -7.48
N ASP A 6 7.21 14.54 -6.17
CA ASP A 6 7.26 13.48 -5.18
C ASP A 6 5.92 12.73 -5.30
N LEU A 7 5.98 11.47 -5.73
CA LEU A 7 4.82 10.61 -5.96
C LEU A 7 4.86 9.41 -5.01
N LEU A 8 3.68 8.90 -4.69
CA LEU A 8 3.47 7.64 -3.99
C LEU A 8 2.94 6.61 -4.97
N VAL A 9 3.48 5.39 -4.91
CA VAL A 9 2.94 4.24 -5.64
C VAL A 9 2.14 3.41 -4.67
N TRP A 10 0.81 3.50 -4.74
CA TRP A 10 -0.09 2.71 -3.92
C TRP A 10 -0.33 1.37 -4.60
N ILE A 11 -0.11 0.27 -3.88
CA ILE A 11 -0.38 -1.07 -4.37
C ILE A 11 -1.16 -1.83 -3.31
N ASP A 12 -2.07 -2.67 -3.78
CA ASP A 12 -2.75 -3.70 -3.01
C ASP A 12 -2.74 -4.97 -3.85
N CYS A 13 -2.50 -6.10 -3.20
CA CYS A 13 -2.43 -7.40 -3.82
C CYS A 13 -3.47 -8.33 -3.19
N GLU A 14 -4.14 -9.12 -4.03
CA GLU A 14 -4.89 -10.28 -3.58
C GLU A 14 -4.09 -11.55 -3.83
N MET A 15 -4.14 -12.48 -2.88
CA MET A 15 -3.37 -13.72 -2.90
C MET A 15 -4.26 -14.92 -2.61
N THR A 16 -3.78 -16.11 -2.97
CA THR A 16 -4.41 -17.38 -2.56
C THR A 16 -4.27 -17.67 -1.06
N GLY A 17 -3.42 -16.91 -0.37
CA GLY A 17 -3.13 -16.98 1.07
C GLY A 17 -1.92 -16.12 1.43
N LEU A 18 -1.27 -16.38 2.56
CA LEU A 18 -0.18 -15.54 3.10
C LEU A 18 1.18 -16.26 3.21
N ASP A 19 1.27 -17.52 2.78
CA ASP A 19 2.50 -18.30 2.77
C ASP A 19 3.25 -18.07 1.45
N LEU A 20 4.36 -17.33 1.50
CA LEU A 20 5.16 -17.01 0.31
C LEU A 20 5.70 -18.24 -0.44
N GLU A 21 5.79 -19.42 0.18
CA GLU A 21 6.27 -20.62 -0.51
C GLU A 21 5.17 -21.31 -1.32
N ARG A 22 3.90 -21.15 -0.91
CA ARG A 22 2.76 -21.93 -1.40
C ARG A 22 1.71 -21.09 -2.09
N ASP A 23 1.52 -19.85 -1.64
CA ASP A 23 0.49 -18.95 -2.10
C ASP A 23 1.00 -18.03 -3.21
N GLU A 24 0.11 -17.66 -4.12
CA GLU A 24 0.43 -16.90 -5.32
C GLU A 24 -0.41 -15.62 -5.41
N LEU A 25 0.12 -14.63 -6.14
CA LEU A 25 -0.60 -13.40 -6.50
C LEU A 25 -1.73 -13.73 -7.49
N ILE A 26 -2.93 -13.19 -7.26
CA ILE A 26 -4.10 -13.37 -8.14
C ILE A 26 -4.76 -12.05 -8.56
N GLU A 27 -4.50 -10.94 -7.87
CA GLU A 27 -4.89 -9.59 -8.33
C GLU A 27 -3.82 -8.59 -7.87
N VAL A 28 -3.53 -7.59 -8.71
CA VAL A 28 -2.71 -6.44 -8.32
C VAL A 28 -3.39 -5.17 -8.83
N ALA A 29 -3.56 -4.18 -7.96
CA ALA A 29 -3.96 -2.84 -8.35
C ALA A 29 -2.89 -1.82 -8.01
N VAL A 30 -2.84 -0.74 -8.79
CA VAL A 30 -1.89 0.37 -8.61
C VAL A 30 -2.63 1.71 -8.73
N VAL A 31 -2.43 2.61 -7.78
CA VAL A 31 -2.84 4.02 -7.88
C VAL A 31 -1.62 4.91 -7.64
N ILE A 32 -1.47 5.95 -8.44
CA ILE A 32 -0.41 6.94 -8.25
C ILE A 32 -1.03 8.20 -7.64
N THR A 33 -0.45 8.71 -6.56
CA THR A 33 -0.83 10.00 -5.97
C THR A 33 0.37 10.91 -5.82
N ASP A 34 0.11 12.22 -5.71
CA ASP A 34 1.05 13.13 -5.07
C ASP A 34 1.06 12.94 -3.53
N TYR A 35 1.91 13.69 -2.82
CA TYR A 35 1.96 13.69 -1.35
C TYR A 35 0.80 14.46 -0.69
N GLU A 36 -0.04 15.13 -1.46
CA GLU A 36 -1.32 15.65 -0.97
C GLU A 36 -2.45 14.62 -1.08
N LEU A 37 -2.14 13.40 -1.53
CA LEU A 37 -3.05 12.26 -1.69
C LEU A 37 -4.05 12.45 -2.84
N ASN A 38 -3.75 13.35 -3.78
CA ASN A 38 -4.54 13.50 -5.00
C ASN A 38 -4.10 12.44 -6.01
N ALA A 39 -5.06 11.64 -6.50
CA ALA A 39 -4.80 10.67 -7.56
C ALA A 39 -4.47 11.38 -8.88
N VAL A 40 -3.40 10.95 -9.55
CA VAL A 40 -2.98 11.51 -10.85
C VAL A 40 -3.57 10.75 -12.05
N ASP A 41 -4.17 9.58 -11.80
CA ASP A 41 -4.85 8.72 -12.76
C ASP A 41 -5.92 7.86 -12.03
N PRO A 42 -6.99 7.38 -12.70
CA PRO A 42 -8.02 6.53 -12.08
C PRO A 42 -7.52 5.24 -11.44
N GLY A 43 -6.33 4.76 -11.82
CA GLY A 43 -5.73 3.53 -11.33
C GLY A 43 -5.65 2.44 -12.39
N PHE A 44 -4.79 1.45 -12.13
CA PHE A 44 -4.62 0.24 -12.93
C PHE A 44 -4.95 -0.98 -12.07
N GLN A 45 -5.52 -2.02 -12.66
CA GLN A 45 -5.78 -3.29 -12.00
C GLN A 45 -5.62 -4.43 -13.00
N ILE A 46 -5.12 -5.57 -12.52
CA ILE A 46 -4.95 -6.77 -13.33
C ILE A 46 -5.14 -8.03 -12.50
N VAL A 47 -5.79 -9.03 -13.11
CA VAL A 47 -6.01 -10.35 -12.51
C VAL A 47 -5.01 -11.33 -13.09
N ILE A 48 -4.43 -12.15 -12.24
CA ILE A 48 -3.29 -13.03 -12.52
C ILE A 48 -3.73 -14.48 -12.35
N ALA A 49 -3.41 -15.31 -13.33
CA ALA A 49 -3.75 -16.73 -13.29
C ALA A 49 -2.85 -17.46 -12.29
N PRO A 50 -3.39 -18.02 -11.18
CA PRO A 50 -2.61 -18.85 -10.27
C PRO A 50 -2.39 -20.24 -10.86
N SER A 51 -1.42 -20.97 -10.31
CA SER A 51 -1.31 -22.41 -10.51
C SER A 51 -2.51 -23.14 -9.92
N ALA A 52 -2.83 -24.32 -10.49
CA ALA A 52 -3.90 -25.17 -9.96
C ALA A 52 -3.64 -25.56 -8.48
N GLY A 53 -2.37 -25.75 -8.10
CA GLY A 53 -2.00 -26.09 -6.74
C GLY A 53 -2.29 -24.96 -5.74
N ALA A 54 -1.97 -23.72 -6.09
CA ALA A 54 -2.28 -22.55 -5.26
C ALA A 54 -3.80 -22.32 -5.18
N LEU A 55 -4.50 -22.46 -6.30
CA LEU A 55 -5.95 -22.32 -6.36
C LEU A 55 -6.68 -23.38 -5.53
N ASP A 56 -6.32 -24.66 -5.66
CA ASP A 56 -6.94 -25.75 -4.89
C ASP A 56 -6.56 -25.68 -3.40
N GLY A 57 -5.34 -25.20 -3.11
CA GLY A 57 -4.78 -25.07 -1.77
C GLY A 57 -5.33 -23.92 -0.93
N MET A 58 -6.15 -23.03 -1.49
CA MET A 58 -6.80 -21.94 -0.75
C MET A 58 -7.56 -22.47 0.46
N ALA A 59 -7.33 -21.87 1.62
CA ALA A 59 -8.15 -22.12 2.81
C ALA A 59 -9.61 -21.70 2.53
N GLU A 60 -10.57 -22.38 3.18
CA GLU A 60 -12.02 -22.16 3.00
C GLU A 60 -12.39 -20.67 3.14
N TYR A 61 -11.89 -20.00 4.18
CA TYR A 61 -12.11 -18.57 4.39
C TYR A 61 -11.63 -17.70 3.21
N VAL A 62 -10.44 -17.96 2.66
CA VAL A 62 -9.89 -17.20 1.54
C VAL A 62 -10.70 -17.45 0.27
N ARG A 63 -11.08 -18.71 0.04
CA ARG A 63 -11.93 -19.08 -1.10
C ARG A 63 -13.29 -18.39 -1.03
N ASP A 64 -13.94 -18.41 0.13
CA ASP A 64 -15.26 -17.79 0.33
C ASP A 64 -15.19 -16.27 0.11
N MET A 65 -14.14 -15.64 0.62
CA MET A 65 -13.86 -14.21 0.44
C MET A 65 -13.72 -13.85 -1.03
N HIS A 66 -12.85 -14.56 -1.78
CA HIS A 66 -12.62 -14.31 -3.21
C HIS A 66 -13.80 -14.71 -4.11
N THR A 67 -14.63 -15.64 -3.64
CA THR A 67 -15.89 -15.98 -4.31
C THR A 67 -16.89 -14.84 -4.12
N ALA A 68 -17.05 -14.33 -2.90
CA ALA A 68 -17.98 -13.25 -2.59
C ALA A 68 -17.60 -11.92 -3.27
N SER A 69 -16.31 -11.68 -3.50
CA SER A 69 -15.81 -10.49 -4.21
C SER A 69 -15.91 -10.59 -5.74
N GLY A 70 -16.23 -11.77 -6.27
CA GLY A 70 -16.24 -12.07 -7.70
C GLY A 70 -14.84 -12.30 -8.30
N LEU A 71 -13.77 -12.21 -7.51
CA LEU A 71 -12.40 -12.36 -8.02
C LEU A 71 -12.15 -13.75 -8.63
N LEU A 72 -12.72 -14.82 -8.06
CA LEU A 72 -12.56 -16.16 -8.63
C LEU A 72 -13.26 -16.31 -10.00
N GLU A 73 -14.31 -15.53 -10.28
CA GLU A 73 -14.96 -15.52 -11.60
C GLU A 73 -14.08 -14.79 -12.61
N ASP A 74 -13.43 -13.69 -12.19
CA ASP A 74 -12.53 -12.89 -13.03
C ASP A 74 -11.26 -13.68 -13.45
N LEU A 75 -10.90 -14.77 -12.75
CA LEU A 75 -9.77 -15.64 -13.12
C LEU A 75 -9.90 -16.23 -14.54
N ALA A 76 -11.11 -16.33 -15.08
CA ALA A 76 -11.35 -16.80 -16.45
C ALA A 76 -10.72 -15.90 -17.52
N ALA A 77 -10.50 -14.61 -17.21
CA ALA A 77 -9.87 -13.63 -18.09
C ALA A 77 -8.47 -13.21 -17.61
N ALA A 78 -7.90 -13.92 -16.63
CA ALA A 78 -6.62 -13.59 -16.06
C ALA A 78 -5.46 -13.78 -17.06
N VAL A 79 -4.42 -12.98 -16.88
CA VAL A 79 -3.17 -13.10 -17.64
C VAL A 79 -2.15 -13.93 -16.86
N ASP A 80 -1.08 -14.38 -17.54
CA ASP A 80 0.05 -14.98 -16.84
C ASP A 80 0.86 -13.94 -16.03
N LEU A 81 1.64 -14.43 -15.07
CA LEU A 81 2.41 -13.60 -14.15
C LEU A 81 3.42 -12.68 -14.87
N ALA A 82 4.05 -13.16 -15.94
CA ALA A 82 5.07 -12.39 -16.65
C ALA A 82 4.46 -11.20 -17.40
N GLU A 83 3.29 -11.41 -18.00
CA GLU A 83 2.52 -10.35 -18.63
C GLU A 83 1.97 -9.37 -17.59
N ALA A 84 1.52 -9.84 -16.43
CA ALA A 84 1.08 -8.99 -15.34
C ALA A 84 2.20 -8.09 -14.81
N GLU A 85 3.37 -8.65 -14.51
CA GLU A 85 4.54 -7.88 -14.06
C GLU A 85 4.90 -6.78 -15.08
N ARG A 86 4.89 -7.13 -16.38
CA ARG A 86 5.18 -6.17 -17.45
C ARG A 86 4.18 -5.02 -17.45
N GLN A 87 2.87 -5.31 -17.43
CA GLN A 87 1.84 -4.26 -17.48
C GLN A 87 1.84 -3.37 -16.23
N VAL A 88 2.03 -3.96 -15.05
CA VAL A 88 2.16 -3.21 -13.78
C VAL A 88 3.36 -2.28 -13.85
N LEU A 89 4.53 -2.77 -14.26
CA LEU A 89 5.73 -1.96 -14.38
C LEU A 89 5.56 -0.83 -15.42
N ASP A 90 4.99 -1.13 -16.59
CA ASP A 90 4.75 -0.14 -17.65
C ASP A 90 3.82 0.98 -17.15
N TYR A 91 2.78 0.63 -16.38
CA TYR A 91 1.90 1.62 -15.76
C TYR A 91 2.64 2.51 -14.76
N ILE A 92 3.46 1.93 -13.87
CA ILE A 92 4.25 2.70 -12.88
C ILE A 92 5.26 3.63 -13.58
N VAL A 93 6.01 3.11 -14.55
CA VAL A 93 7.08 3.85 -15.27
C VAL A 93 6.53 5.05 -16.04
N ARG A 94 5.28 4.99 -16.52
CA ARG A 94 4.60 6.13 -17.17
C ARG A 94 4.55 7.38 -16.27
N PHE A 95 4.46 7.20 -14.94
CA PHE A 95 4.39 8.30 -13.98
C PHE A 95 5.69 8.49 -13.20
N VAL A 96 6.40 7.39 -12.90
CA VAL A 96 7.64 7.36 -12.13
C VAL A 96 8.74 6.77 -13.01
N PRO A 97 9.30 7.53 -13.98
CA PRO A 97 10.27 6.99 -14.93
C PRO A 97 11.63 6.66 -14.29
N ALA A 98 11.98 7.32 -13.20
CA ALA A 98 13.21 7.06 -12.46
C ALA A 98 12.99 5.96 -11.41
N ALA A 99 13.75 4.87 -11.49
CA ALA A 99 13.72 3.81 -10.49
C ALA A 99 14.21 4.32 -9.12
N GLY A 100 13.63 3.75 -8.06
CA GLY A 100 14.04 3.99 -6.69
C GLY A 100 13.69 5.39 -6.18
N THR A 101 12.74 6.12 -6.78
CA THR A 101 12.37 7.46 -6.29
C THR A 101 11.05 7.47 -5.50
N ALA A 102 10.06 6.67 -5.90
CA ALA A 102 8.75 6.66 -5.26
C ALA A 102 8.61 5.49 -4.27
N PRO A 103 8.24 5.75 -3.00
CA PRO A 103 7.99 4.69 -2.03
C PRO A 103 6.67 3.97 -2.31
N LEU A 104 6.62 2.71 -1.87
CA LEU A 104 5.43 1.88 -1.89
C LEU A 104 4.47 2.31 -0.76
N ALA A 105 3.19 2.48 -1.05
CA ALA A 105 2.18 2.89 -0.08
C ALA A 105 0.99 1.92 -0.03
N GLY A 106 0.36 1.79 1.13
CA GLY A 106 -0.83 0.96 1.33
C GLY A 106 -1.03 0.58 2.79
N ASN A 107 -2.00 -0.30 3.06
CA ASN A 107 -2.25 -0.83 4.39
C ASN A 107 -1.56 -2.17 4.57
N THR A 108 -0.77 -2.34 5.64
CA THR A 108 -0.08 -3.62 5.92
C THR A 108 0.84 -4.01 4.75
N ILE A 109 1.37 -2.98 4.09
CA ILE A 109 2.06 -3.04 2.79
C ILE A 109 3.33 -3.90 2.78
N GLY A 110 3.82 -4.30 3.96
CA GLY A 110 4.92 -5.25 4.09
C GLY A 110 4.59 -6.64 3.52
N THR A 111 3.33 -7.07 3.63
CA THR A 111 2.87 -8.33 3.04
C THR A 111 2.92 -8.26 1.52
N ASP A 112 2.31 -7.24 0.92
CA ASP A 112 2.31 -7.05 -0.53
C ASP A 112 3.73 -6.93 -1.06
N ARG A 113 4.59 -6.19 -0.37
CA ARG A 113 6.00 -6.06 -0.76
C ARG A 113 6.72 -7.39 -0.81
N ALA A 114 6.44 -8.30 0.13
CA ALA A 114 7.07 -9.62 0.13
C ALA A 114 6.61 -10.46 -1.08
N PHE A 115 5.32 -10.39 -1.44
CA PHE A 115 4.80 -11.04 -2.64
C PHE A 115 5.33 -10.40 -3.93
N LEU A 116 5.39 -9.07 -4.02
CA LEU A 116 5.98 -8.35 -5.13
C LEU A 116 7.46 -8.73 -5.32
N GLY A 117 8.25 -8.76 -4.24
CA GLY A 117 9.66 -9.15 -4.32
C GLY A 117 9.88 -10.58 -4.84
N ARG A 118 8.92 -11.48 -4.60
CA ARG A 118 8.97 -12.87 -5.08
C ARG A 118 8.46 -13.01 -6.52
N TYR A 119 7.30 -12.44 -6.82
CA TYR A 119 6.52 -12.72 -8.03
C TYR A 119 6.64 -11.62 -9.10
N MET A 120 6.98 -10.39 -8.71
CA MET A 120 7.17 -9.23 -9.58
C MET A 120 8.47 -8.47 -9.24
N PRO A 121 9.64 -9.15 -9.26
CA PRO A 121 10.90 -8.56 -8.80
C PRO A 121 11.32 -7.29 -9.55
N ARG A 122 10.91 -7.11 -10.80
CA ARG A 122 11.19 -5.89 -11.57
C ARG A 122 10.36 -4.71 -11.08
N VAL A 123 9.14 -4.97 -10.61
CA VAL A 123 8.30 -3.95 -9.97
C VAL A 123 8.90 -3.54 -8.63
N ASP A 124 9.22 -4.48 -7.74
CA ASP A 124 9.82 -4.16 -6.44
C ASP A 124 11.16 -3.44 -6.57
N ALA A 125 12.01 -3.84 -7.53
CA ALA A 125 13.29 -3.18 -7.79
C ALA A 125 13.15 -1.75 -8.34
N HIS A 126 12.03 -1.42 -9.00
CA HIS A 126 11.75 -0.08 -9.49
C HIS A 126 11.25 0.86 -8.38
N LEU A 127 10.63 0.32 -7.34
CA LEU A 127 10.14 1.08 -6.19
C LEU A 127 11.28 1.48 -5.25
N HIS A 128 11.11 2.59 -4.53
CA HIS A 128 12.03 2.93 -3.44
C HIS A 128 11.92 1.88 -2.31
N TYR A 129 13.02 1.63 -1.59
CA TYR A 129 13.09 0.59 -0.56
C TYR A 129 12.24 0.87 0.70
N ARG A 130 11.84 2.13 0.91
CA ARG A 130 10.93 2.53 1.99
C ARG A 130 9.47 2.34 1.58
N SER A 131 8.63 2.20 2.59
CA SER A 131 7.18 2.17 2.43
C SER A 131 6.49 3.19 3.32
N VAL A 132 5.32 3.66 2.87
CA VAL A 132 4.34 4.42 3.66
C VAL A 132 3.24 3.45 4.06
N ASP A 133 3.33 2.92 5.28
CA ASP A 133 2.37 1.94 5.80
C ASP A 133 1.28 2.64 6.64
N VAL A 134 0.07 2.70 6.09
CA VAL A 134 -1.09 3.30 6.75
C VAL A 134 -1.46 2.54 8.04
N SER A 135 -1.22 1.22 8.08
CA SER A 135 -1.48 0.40 9.27
C SER A 135 -0.56 0.74 10.44
N SER A 136 0.65 1.23 10.18
CA SER A 136 1.55 1.74 11.22
C SER A 136 0.94 2.97 11.92
N ILE A 137 0.37 3.90 11.14
CA ILE A 137 -0.29 5.11 11.69
C ILE A 137 -1.56 4.73 12.45
N LYS A 138 -2.33 3.77 11.92
CA LYS A 138 -3.53 3.21 12.59
C LYS A 138 -3.20 2.63 13.96
N GLU A 139 -2.16 1.80 14.06
CA GLU A 139 -1.77 1.17 15.33
C GLU A 139 -1.26 2.19 16.36
N LEU A 140 -0.53 3.21 15.95
CA LEU A 140 -0.14 4.32 16.82
C LEU A 140 -1.37 5.12 17.28
N SER A 141 -2.27 5.45 16.35
CA SER A 141 -3.50 6.20 16.62
C SER A 141 -4.41 5.46 17.60
N LYS A 142 -4.51 4.14 17.51
CA LYS A 142 -5.25 3.30 18.46
C LYS A 142 -4.80 3.48 19.91
N ARG A 143 -3.50 3.65 20.12
CA ARG A 143 -2.90 3.73 21.47
C ARG A 143 -2.80 5.17 21.97
N TRP A 144 -2.39 6.09 21.10
CA TRP A 144 -2.13 7.48 21.47
C TRP A 144 -3.37 8.37 21.35
N TYR A 145 -4.27 8.05 20.42
CA TYR A 145 -5.46 8.84 20.10
C TYR A 145 -6.71 7.96 19.96
N PRO A 146 -7.16 7.25 21.02
CA PRO A 146 -8.26 6.27 20.90
C PRO A 146 -9.53 6.83 20.26
N ARG A 147 -9.87 8.10 20.53
CA ARG A 147 -11.02 8.78 19.90
C ARG A 147 -10.87 8.86 18.38
N VAL A 148 -9.69 9.21 17.88
CA VAL A 148 -9.42 9.25 16.43
C VAL A 148 -9.55 7.85 15.84
N PHE A 149 -9.01 6.82 16.50
CA PHE A 149 -9.14 5.45 16.04
C PHE A 149 -10.60 4.99 15.91
N PHE A 150 -11.44 5.20 16.92
CA PHE A 150 -12.84 4.77 16.88
C PHE A 150 -13.72 5.58 15.91
N HIS A 151 -13.24 6.71 15.41
CA HIS A 151 -13.93 7.54 14.41
C HIS A 151 -13.31 7.44 13.01
N ALA A 152 -12.36 6.51 12.80
CA ALA A 152 -11.80 6.26 11.48
C ALA A 152 -12.89 5.75 10.50
N PRO A 153 -12.84 6.11 9.21
CA PRO A 153 -13.80 5.64 8.22
C PRO A 153 -13.85 4.11 8.15
N VAL A 154 -15.06 3.55 8.06
CA VAL A 154 -15.26 2.11 7.91
C VAL A 154 -14.85 1.68 6.49
N LYS A 155 -14.14 0.56 6.40
CA LYS A 155 -13.77 -0.08 5.14
C LYS A 155 -14.92 -0.94 4.60
N HIS A 156 -15.15 -0.85 3.29
CA HIS A 156 -16.18 -1.53 2.53
C HIS A 156 -15.62 -2.12 1.22
N GLY A 157 -14.30 -2.10 1.00
CA GLY A 157 -13.63 -2.39 -0.28
C GLY A 157 -13.92 -3.77 -0.87
N GLY A 158 -14.36 -4.72 -0.05
CA GLY A 158 -14.89 -6.00 -0.53
C GLY A 158 -13.82 -6.97 -1.00
N HIS A 159 -12.55 -6.78 -0.60
CA HIS A 159 -11.41 -7.62 -1.01
C HIS A 159 -11.22 -7.58 -2.52
N ARG A 160 -11.10 -6.35 -3.02
CA ARG A 160 -10.83 -6.03 -4.42
C ARG A 160 -9.80 -4.93 -4.44
N ALA A 161 -8.65 -5.21 -5.04
CA ALA A 161 -7.43 -4.46 -4.81
C ALA A 161 -7.59 -2.94 -5.06
N LEU A 162 -8.25 -2.55 -6.16
CA LEU A 162 -8.40 -1.12 -6.49
C LEU A 162 -9.33 -0.38 -5.51
N ALA A 163 -10.37 -1.06 -5.01
CA ALA A 163 -11.27 -0.48 -4.01
C ALA A 163 -10.54 -0.32 -2.67
N ASP A 164 -9.78 -1.34 -2.26
CA ASP A 164 -9.01 -1.34 -1.01
C ASP A 164 -7.89 -0.27 -1.01
N ILE A 165 -7.24 -0.01 -2.14
CA ILE A 165 -6.30 1.13 -2.29
C ILE A 165 -6.99 2.47 -2.02
N ARG A 166 -8.17 2.70 -2.63
CA ARG A 166 -8.90 3.96 -2.47
C ARG A 166 -9.32 4.18 -1.02
N GLU A 167 -9.70 3.10 -0.33
CA GLU A 167 -10.01 3.15 1.09
C GLU A 167 -8.77 3.41 1.95
N SER A 168 -7.62 2.88 1.56
CA SER A 168 -6.33 3.11 2.22
C SER A 168 -5.88 4.58 2.07
N ILE A 169 -6.05 5.17 0.88
CA ILE A 169 -5.79 6.60 0.64
C ILE A 169 -6.71 7.46 1.51
N ARG A 170 -8.01 7.15 1.55
CA ARG A 170 -8.99 7.83 2.40
C ARG A 170 -8.66 7.72 3.88
N GLU A 171 -8.20 6.55 4.33
CA GLU A 171 -7.76 6.31 5.71
C GLU A 171 -6.52 7.15 6.05
N LEU A 172 -5.53 7.23 5.16
CA LEU A 172 -4.36 8.08 5.37
C LEU A 172 -4.72 9.57 5.41
N GLU A 173 -5.60 10.03 4.53
CA GLU A 173 -6.10 11.41 4.53
C GLU A 173 -6.83 11.74 5.84
N TYR A 174 -7.61 10.81 6.38
CA TYR A 174 -8.23 10.95 7.70
C TYR A 174 -7.17 11.14 8.80
N TYR A 175 -6.14 10.29 8.85
CA TYR A 175 -5.10 10.41 9.85
C TYR A 175 -4.26 11.67 9.69
N ARG A 176 -3.94 12.08 8.45
CA ARG A 176 -3.27 13.35 8.14
C ARG A 176 -3.97 14.53 8.79
N ARG A 177 -5.31 14.54 8.79
CA ARG A 177 -6.11 15.63 9.37
C ARG A 177 -6.34 15.51 10.88
N ALA A 178 -6.36 14.29 11.41
CA ALA A 178 -6.78 14.04 12.79
C ALA A 178 -5.62 13.79 13.77
N VAL A 179 -4.44 13.38 13.30
CA VAL A 179 -3.32 12.92 14.13
C VAL A 179 -2.06 13.76 13.92
N PHE A 180 -1.81 14.21 12.68
CA PHE A 180 -0.64 15.03 12.39
C PHE A 180 -0.89 16.51 12.71
N VAL A 181 0.20 17.26 12.90
CA VAL A 181 0.13 18.70 13.09
C VAL A 181 -0.34 19.35 11.79
N ALA A 182 -1.33 20.24 11.88
CA ALA A 182 -1.87 20.92 10.72
C ALA A 182 -0.79 21.78 10.01
N PRO A 183 -0.79 21.85 8.66
CA PRO A 183 0.09 22.74 7.92
C PRO A 183 -0.03 24.21 8.38
N PRO A 184 1.08 24.97 8.39
CA PRO A 184 2.43 24.62 7.92
C PRO A 184 3.25 23.74 8.89
N GLY A 185 2.68 23.34 10.02
CA GLY A 185 3.41 22.66 11.09
C GLY A 185 4.18 23.64 11.98
N PRO A 186 4.99 23.13 12.93
CA PRO A 186 5.84 23.95 13.77
C PRO A 186 6.87 24.72 12.94
N SER A 187 7.23 25.92 13.39
CA SER A 187 8.38 26.66 12.85
C SER A 187 9.69 25.90 13.06
N SER A 188 10.75 26.29 12.33
CA SER A 188 12.08 25.69 12.51
C SER A 188 12.58 25.79 13.95
N GLU A 189 12.27 26.89 14.64
CA GLU A 189 12.65 27.09 16.04
C GLU A 189 11.87 26.14 16.97
N GLU A 190 10.55 26.04 16.83
CA GLU A 190 9.72 25.11 17.62
C GLU A 190 10.13 23.65 17.38
N ALA A 191 10.40 23.27 16.12
CA ALA A 191 10.87 21.93 15.78
C ALA A 191 12.23 21.60 16.43
N GLN A 192 13.17 22.56 16.44
CA GLN A 192 14.47 22.39 17.11
C GLN A 192 14.31 22.24 18.62
N GLN A 193 13.45 23.05 19.25
CA GLN A 193 13.18 22.95 20.68
C GLN A 193 12.61 21.58 21.07
N VAL A 194 11.68 21.04 20.28
CA VAL A 194 11.15 19.68 20.48
C VAL A 194 12.26 18.63 20.34
N ALA A 195 13.12 18.76 19.32
CA ALA A 195 14.24 17.84 19.11
C ALA A 195 15.23 17.84 20.29
N ASP A 196 15.59 19.01 20.80
CA ASP A 196 16.52 19.16 21.93
C ASP A 196 15.92 18.59 23.23
N ALA A 197 14.63 18.86 23.48
CA ALA A 197 13.91 18.34 24.64
C ALA A 197 13.82 16.81 24.61
N VAL A 198 13.49 16.22 23.45
CA VAL A 198 13.43 14.76 23.29
C VAL A 198 14.83 14.15 23.46
N THR A 199 15.84 14.70 22.78
CA THR A 199 17.23 14.20 22.87
C THR A 199 17.72 14.19 24.32
N THR A 200 17.52 15.30 25.04
CA THR A 200 17.90 15.43 26.46
C THR A 200 17.20 14.38 27.33
N ALA A 201 15.90 14.15 27.13
CA ALA A 201 15.14 13.16 27.89
C ALA A 201 15.61 11.72 27.64
N TYR A 202 16.20 11.43 26.47
CA TYR A 202 16.73 10.11 26.12
C TYR A 202 18.18 9.90 26.57
N THR A 203 19.03 10.92 26.61
CA THR A 203 20.40 10.82 27.12
C THR A 203 20.45 10.32 28.57
N GLY A 204 19.43 10.63 29.38
CA GLY A 204 19.32 10.11 30.75
C GLY A 204 18.80 8.67 30.87
N ARG A 205 18.48 8.01 29.75
CA ARG A 205 17.92 6.64 29.69
C ARG A 205 18.82 5.62 29.00
N LEU A 206 19.91 6.08 28.37
CA LEU A 206 20.99 5.28 27.82
C LEU A 206 22.12 5.18 28.85
#